data_AF-A0A7Y5TQC6-F1
#
_entry.id   AF-A0A7Y5TQC6-F1
#
_cell.length_a   1.000
_cell.length_b   1.000
_cell.length_c   1.000
_cell.angle_alpha   90.00
_cell.angle_beta   90.00
_cell.angle_gamma   90.00
#
_symmetry.space_group_name_H-M   'P 1'
#
loop_
_entity.id
_entity.type
_entity.pdbx_description
1 polymer ?
#
loop_
_entity_poly.entity_id
_entity_poly.type
_entity_poly.pdbx_seq_one_letter_code
_entity_poly.pdbx_strand_id
1 'polypeptide(L)'
;AAALSARRAVLSFSEQSYAELRATHDAAATELRSAELDAVAASGEASAAQASVARAEQARAEVAQARGKLDALDRQKRLHDELDRAYTDLRTDLNVQLRPEMSELASAFLTELTDARYDELELDDSYNLTVLEDGVPKPVISGGEQDVANLCLRLAISQMIAERAGQSFSLLILDEVFGSLDESRRQNVVELLRGLGDRFEQVILITHVEQVREGLDRVISVRYDEETGCSVVGQTEAGAPEGELLASLGAA
;
A
#
# COMPACT_ATOMS: atom_id res chain seq x y z
N ALA A 1 84.26 48.56 -59.35
CA ALA A 1 84.24 49.74 -58.44
C ALA A 1 83.51 50.94 -59.06
N ALA A 2 83.94 51.46 -60.21
CA ALA A 2 83.38 52.69 -60.81
C ALA A 2 81.87 52.63 -61.16
N ALA A 3 81.37 51.51 -61.69
CA ALA A 3 79.96 51.36 -62.07
C ALA A 3 78.99 51.35 -60.86
N LEU A 4 79.44 50.91 -59.69
CA LEU A 4 78.65 50.94 -58.45
C LEU A 4 78.60 52.35 -57.85
N SER A 5 79.70 53.10 -57.90
CA SER A 5 79.75 54.51 -57.46
C SER A 5 78.87 55.43 -58.32
N ALA A 6 78.85 55.23 -59.64
CA ALA A 6 77.99 56.01 -60.54
C ALA A 6 76.49 55.76 -60.26
N ARG A 7 76.12 54.51 -59.97
CA ARG A 7 74.74 54.11 -59.64
C ARG A 7 74.30 54.64 -58.26
N ARG A 8 75.23 54.77 -57.31
CA ARG A 8 75.02 55.42 -56.00
C ARG A 8 74.74 56.92 -56.12
N ALA A 9 75.42 57.60 -57.04
CA ALA A 9 75.26 59.03 -57.28
C ALA A 9 73.90 59.38 -57.95
N VAL A 10 73.40 58.52 -58.85
CA VAL A 10 72.07 58.66 -59.46
C VAL A 10 70.93 58.48 -58.43
N LEU A 11 71.19 57.73 -57.35
CA LEU A 11 70.21 57.44 -56.31
C LEU A 11 70.22 58.43 -55.12
N SER A 12 71.03 59.50 -55.16
CA SER A 12 71.14 60.50 -54.07
C SER A 12 71.38 59.87 -52.68
N PHE A 13 72.10 58.74 -52.63
CA PHE A 13 72.25 57.94 -51.41
C PHE A 13 73.16 58.64 -50.38
N SER A 14 72.62 58.90 -49.18
CA SER A 14 73.38 59.33 -47.99
C SER A 14 73.37 58.23 -46.93
N GLU A 15 74.56 57.82 -46.48
CA GLU A 15 74.75 56.79 -45.46
C GLU A 15 74.05 57.15 -44.14
N GLN A 16 74.05 58.44 -43.79
CA GLN A 16 73.36 58.95 -42.61
C GLN A 16 71.84 58.84 -42.75
N SER A 17 71.27 59.20 -43.90
CA SER A 17 69.82 59.08 -44.16
C SER A 17 69.34 57.62 -44.19
N TYR A 18 70.18 56.71 -44.69
CA TYR A 18 69.89 55.28 -44.67
C TYR A 18 69.92 54.72 -43.24
N ALA A 19 70.90 55.14 -42.41
CA ALA A 19 70.98 54.74 -41.02
C ALA A 19 69.79 55.23 -40.18
N GLU A 20 69.35 56.48 -40.38
CA GLU A 20 68.15 57.05 -39.73
C GLU A 20 66.86 56.34 -40.17
N LEU A 21 66.70 56.08 -41.48
CA LEU A 21 65.55 55.34 -42.01
C LEU A 21 65.54 53.88 -41.52
N ARG A 22 66.71 53.25 -41.41
CA ARG A 22 66.84 51.90 -40.87
C ARG A 22 66.53 51.85 -39.38
N ALA A 23 67.00 52.82 -38.59
CA ALA A 23 66.72 52.91 -37.17
C ALA A 23 65.22 53.13 -36.89
N THR A 24 64.56 53.99 -37.68
CA THR A 24 63.11 54.21 -37.59
C THR A 24 62.31 52.97 -38.02
N HIS A 25 62.74 52.28 -39.09
CA HIS A 25 62.16 51.00 -39.48
C HIS A 25 62.31 49.93 -38.38
N ASP A 26 63.51 49.77 -37.81
CA ASP A 26 63.78 48.76 -36.78
C ASP A 26 63.02 49.06 -35.47
N ALA A 27 62.85 50.34 -35.13
CA ALA A 27 62.01 50.77 -34.01
C ALA A 27 60.53 50.47 -34.27
N ALA A 28 60.00 50.86 -35.44
CA ALA A 28 58.62 50.59 -35.84
C ALA A 28 58.33 49.08 -35.93
N ALA A 29 59.29 48.27 -36.40
CA ALA A 29 59.18 46.82 -36.46
C ALA A 29 59.16 46.18 -35.07
N THR A 30 59.94 46.72 -34.13
CA THR A 30 59.90 46.29 -32.72
C THR A 30 58.55 46.64 -32.08
N GLU A 31 58.07 47.86 -32.29
CA GLU A 31 56.80 48.35 -31.76
C GLU A 31 55.60 47.54 -32.30
N LEU A 32 55.60 47.27 -33.61
CA LEU A 32 54.62 46.39 -34.24
C LEU A 32 54.62 45.00 -33.60
N ARG A 33 55.81 44.41 -33.39
CA ARG A 33 55.92 43.08 -32.79
C ARG A 33 55.45 43.05 -31.34
N SER A 34 55.72 44.10 -30.55
CA SER A 34 55.17 44.20 -29.19
C SER A 34 53.65 44.33 -29.22
N ALA A 35 53.10 45.17 -30.10
CA ALA A 35 51.65 45.34 -30.22
C ALA A 35 50.95 44.05 -30.69
N GLU A 36 51.58 43.29 -31.57
CA GLU A 36 51.09 41.96 -32.00
C GLU A 36 51.04 40.96 -30.83
N LEU A 37 52.09 40.92 -29.99
CA LEU A 37 52.12 40.06 -28.81
C LEU A 37 51.05 40.46 -27.78
N ASP A 38 50.90 41.76 -27.53
CA ASP A 38 49.88 42.29 -26.61
C ASP A 38 48.47 41.99 -27.12
N ALA A 39 48.23 42.11 -28.44
CA ALA A 39 46.94 41.76 -29.04
C ALA A 39 46.62 40.26 -28.91
N VAL A 40 47.61 39.38 -29.08
CA VAL A 40 47.44 37.93 -28.88
C VAL A 40 47.16 37.62 -27.41
N ALA A 41 47.88 38.26 -26.47
CA ALA A 41 47.65 38.09 -25.04
C ALA A 41 46.24 38.53 -24.64
N ALA A 42 45.83 39.73 -25.05
CA ALA A 42 44.49 40.27 -24.79
C ALA A 42 43.39 39.40 -25.41
N SER A 43 43.61 38.86 -26.62
CA SER A 43 42.68 37.93 -27.25
C SER A 43 42.57 36.61 -26.47
N GLY A 44 43.69 36.10 -25.93
CA GLY A 44 43.72 34.91 -25.09
C GLY A 44 42.95 35.12 -23.79
N GLU A 45 43.16 36.26 -23.13
CA GLU A 45 42.44 36.66 -21.91
C GLU A 45 40.93 36.81 -22.16
N ALA A 46 40.54 37.47 -23.26
CA ALA A 46 39.14 37.63 -23.63
C ALA A 46 38.46 36.27 -23.88
N SER A 47 39.13 35.36 -24.58
CA SER A 47 38.62 33.99 -24.82
C SER A 47 38.46 33.20 -23.52
N ALA A 48 39.45 33.27 -22.63
CA ALA A 48 39.39 32.62 -21.32
C ALA A 48 38.25 33.18 -20.45
N ALA A 49 38.06 34.50 -20.45
CA ALA A 49 36.97 35.17 -19.76
C ALA A 49 35.60 34.75 -20.31
N GLN A 50 35.44 34.70 -21.64
CA GLN A 50 34.22 34.23 -22.30
C GLN A 50 33.90 32.77 -21.93
N ALA A 51 34.90 31.88 -21.96
CA ALA A 51 34.74 30.49 -21.53
C ALA A 51 34.38 30.36 -20.05
N SER A 52 34.86 31.27 -19.19
CA SER A 52 34.48 31.33 -17.78
C SER A 52 33.02 31.75 -17.60
N VAL A 53 32.57 32.78 -18.33
CA VAL A 53 31.18 33.25 -18.31
C VAL A 53 30.23 32.15 -18.78
N ALA A 54 30.52 31.50 -19.92
CA ALA A 54 29.69 30.41 -20.44
C ALA A 54 29.54 29.26 -19.44
N ARG A 55 30.63 28.87 -18.76
CA ARG A 55 30.58 27.84 -17.70
C ARG A 55 29.75 28.29 -16.50
N ALA A 56 29.86 29.55 -16.08
CA ALA A 56 29.07 30.10 -14.98
C ALA A 56 27.58 30.16 -15.32
N GLU A 57 27.23 30.50 -16.56
CA GLU A 57 25.84 30.50 -17.05
C GLU A 57 25.25 29.09 -17.08
N GLN A 58 26.01 28.10 -17.58
CA GLN A 58 25.59 26.71 -17.55
C GLN A 58 25.35 26.21 -16.12
N ALA A 59 26.30 26.45 -15.21
CA ALA A 59 26.16 26.06 -13.81
C ALA A 59 24.94 26.72 -13.14
N ARG A 60 24.64 27.99 -13.48
CA ARG A 60 23.42 28.67 -12.99
C ARG A 60 22.15 28.01 -13.50
N ALA A 61 22.11 27.60 -14.77
CA ALA A 61 20.97 26.89 -15.35
C ALA A 61 20.75 25.52 -14.69
N GLU A 62 21.82 24.76 -14.44
CA GLU A 62 21.76 23.49 -13.74
C GLU A 62 21.22 23.63 -12.31
N VAL A 63 21.70 24.63 -11.56
CA VAL A 63 21.19 24.95 -10.21
C VAL A 63 19.72 25.35 -10.25
N ALA A 64 19.29 26.14 -11.22
CA ALA A 64 17.89 26.52 -11.38
C ALA A 64 16.99 25.30 -11.64
N GLN A 65 17.44 24.38 -12.49
CA GLN A 65 16.72 23.13 -12.76
C GLN A 65 16.64 22.23 -11.51
N ALA A 66 17.76 22.08 -10.79
CA ALA A 66 17.81 21.29 -9.57
C ALA A 66 16.88 21.86 -8.48
N ARG A 67 16.85 23.19 -8.31
CA ARG A 67 15.94 23.87 -7.39
C ARG A 67 14.48 23.62 -7.76
N GLY A 68 14.12 23.74 -9.04
CA GLY A 68 12.75 23.46 -9.49
C GLY A 68 12.32 22.01 -9.22
N LYS A 69 13.23 21.04 -9.37
CA LYS A 69 12.97 19.63 -9.00
C LYS A 69 12.81 19.47 -7.50
N LEU A 70 13.65 20.12 -6.70
CA LEU A 70 13.59 20.08 -5.25
C LEU A 70 12.26 20.63 -4.74
N ASP A 71 11.82 21.78 -5.26
CA ASP A 71 10.53 22.38 -4.90
C ASP A 71 9.34 21.46 -5.23
N ALA A 72 9.43 20.73 -6.35
CA ALA A 72 8.40 19.76 -6.73
C ALA A 72 8.37 18.56 -5.79
N LEU A 73 9.54 18.00 -5.46
CA LEU A 73 9.68 16.89 -4.51
C LEU A 73 9.25 17.29 -3.10
N ASP A 74 9.57 18.49 -2.65
CA ASP A 74 9.15 19.00 -1.35
C ASP A 74 7.64 19.15 -1.25
N ARG A 75 6.98 19.59 -2.33
CA ARG A 75 5.50 19.62 -2.38
C ARG A 75 4.91 18.21 -2.27
N GLN A 76 5.46 17.24 -2.98
CA GLN A 76 4.99 15.85 -2.89
C GLN A 76 5.22 15.26 -1.51
N LYS A 77 6.40 15.48 -0.92
CA LYS A 77 6.73 15.04 0.42
C LYS A 77 5.73 15.59 1.45
N ARG A 78 5.42 16.88 1.39
CA ARG A 78 4.43 17.49 2.31
C ARG A 78 3.07 16.83 2.21
N LEU A 79 2.57 16.56 0.99
CA LEU A 79 1.31 15.86 0.81
C LEU A 79 1.34 14.45 1.39
N HIS A 80 2.44 13.72 1.20
CA HIS A 80 2.61 12.40 1.79
C HIS A 80 2.68 12.44 3.33
N ASP A 81 3.40 13.40 3.90
CA ASP A 81 3.49 13.58 5.36
C ASP A 81 2.13 13.95 5.98
N GLU A 82 1.30 14.71 5.25
CA GLU A 82 -0.05 15.09 5.68
C GLU A 82 -1.01 13.90 5.60
N LEU A 83 -0.90 13.10 4.54
CA LEU A 83 -1.67 11.88 4.35
C LEU A 83 -1.32 10.81 5.40
N ASP A 84 -0.04 10.64 5.70
CA ASP A 84 0.45 9.69 6.72
C ASP A 84 -0.08 10.05 8.11
N ARG A 85 -0.08 11.35 8.46
CA ARG A 85 -0.72 11.84 9.69
C ARG A 85 -2.22 11.54 9.69
N ALA A 86 -2.94 11.94 8.65
CA ALA A 86 -4.38 11.74 8.58
C ALA A 86 -4.79 10.26 8.69
N TYR A 87 -4.06 9.35 8.04
CA TYR A 87 -4.32 7.91 8.17
C TYR A 87 -3.93 7.36 9.55
N THR A 88 -2.87 7.87 10.16
CA THR A 88 -2.47 7.48 11.51
C THR A 88 -3.53 7.89 12.53
N ASP A 89 -4.03 9.12 12.41
CA ASP A 89 -5.09 9.66 13.27
C ASP A 89 -6.39 8.86 13.07
N LEU A 90 -6.81 8.64 11.81
CA LEU A 90 -7.98 7.82 11.48
C LEU A 90 -7.88 6.41 12.07
N ARG A 91 -6.73 5.74 11.90
CA ARG A 91 -6.52 4.40 12.47
C ARG A 91 -6.63 4.42 13.99
N THR A 92 -6.08 5.44 14.63
CA THR A 92 -6.13 5.60 16.09
C THR A 92 -7.57 5.79 16.56
N ASP A 93 -8.34 6.64 15.89
CA ASP A 93 -9.75 6.88 16.21
C ASP A 93 -10.60 5.63 16.00
N LEU A 94 -10.39 4.92 14.88
CA LEU A 94 -11.07 3.65 14.61
C LEU A 94 -10.73 2.60 15.67
N ASN A 95 -9.47 2.49 16.09
CA ASN A 95 -9.07 1.57 17.16
C ASN A 95 -9.75 1.92 18.49
N VAL A 96 -9.83 3.20 18.85
CA VAL A 96 -10.48 3.64 20.11
C VAL A 96 -11.99 3.41 20.06
N GLN A 97 -12.63 3.59 18.90
CA GLN A 97 -14.07 3.47 18.79
C GLN A 97 -14.55 2.03 18.57
N LEU A 98 -13.94 1.31 17.62
CA LEU A 98 -14.43 0.00 17.18
C LEU A 98 -14.02 -1.12 18.12
N ARG A 99 -12.82 -1.06 18.68
CA ARG A 99 -12.28 -2.19 19.45
C ARG A 99 -13.08 -2.51 20.70
N PRO A 100 -13.47 -1.55 21.56
CA PRO A 100 -14.28 -1.86 22.74
C PRO A 100 -15.62 -2.48 22.37
N GLU A 101 -16.29 -1.94 21.35
CA GLU A 101 -17.58 -2.42 20.84
C GLU A 101 -17.46 -3.85 20.27
N MET A 102 -16.40 -4.12 19.48
CA MET A 102 -16.10 -5.45 18.96
C MET A 102 -15.83 -6.46 20.08
N SER A 103 -15.01 -6.09 21.07
CA SER A 103 -14.72 -6.93 22.23
C SER A 103 -15.98 -7.24 23.03
N GLU A 104 -16.84 -6.25 23.27
CA GLU A 104 -18.09 -6.43 24.02
C GLU A 104 -19.04 -7.41 23.32
N LEU A 105 -19.29 -7.21 22.02
CA LEU A 105 -20.15 -8.09 21.23
C LEU A 105 -19.57 -9.50 21.10
N ALA A 106 -18.27 -9.61 20.83
CA ALA A 106 -17.61 -10.90 20.69
C ALA A 106 -17.56 -11.67 22.02
N SER A 107 -17.40 -10.97 23.15
CA SER A 107 -17.47 -11.57 24.49
C SER A 107 -18.87 -12.10 24.77
N ALA A 108 -19.92 -11.34 24.45
CA ALA A 108 -21.30 -11.80 24.61
C ALA A 108 -21.56 -13.11 23.84
N PHE A 109 -21.13 -13.20 22.59
CA PHE A 109 -21.23 -14.44 21.80
C PHE A 109 -20.38 -15.58 22.36
N LEU A 110 -19.17 -15.28 22.85
CA LEU A 110 -18.28 -16.30 23.39
C LEU A 110 -18.84 -16.92 24.67
N THR A 111 -19.38 -16.10 25.58
CA THR A 111 -20.02 -16.56 26.82
C THR A 111 -21.19 -17.49 26.51
N GLU A 112 -22.01 -17.13 25.52
CA GLU A 112 -23.15 -17.94 25.08
C GLU A 112 -22.70 -19.27 24.45
N LEU A 113 -21.69 -19.26 23.59
CA LEU A 113 -21.21 -20.48 22.92
C LEU A 113 -20.46 -21.44 23.84
N THR A 114 -19.94 -20.97 24.95
CA THR A 114 -19.06 -21.75 25.82
C THR A 114 -19.67 -22.05 27.19
N ASP A 115 -20.99 -21.89 27.33
CA ASP A 115 -21.72 -22.10 28.59
C ASP A 115 -21.09 -21.32 29.75
N ALA A 116 -20.70 -20.07 29.50
CA ALA A 116 -19.99 -19.19 30.42
C ALA A 116 -18.66 -19.77 30.95
N ARG A 117 -17.97 -20.59 30.16
CA ARG A 117 -16.58 -20.99 30.45
C ARG A 117 -15.59 -19.86 30.19
N TYR A 118 -15.84 -19.07 29.14
CA TYR A 118 -15.04 -17.90 28.80
C TYR A 118 -15.95 -16.69 28.81
N ASP A 119 -15.60 -15.71 29.64
CA ASP A 119 -16.46 -14.56 29.89
C ASP A 119 -16.09 -13.34 29.04
N GLU A 120 -14.84 -13.31 28.56
CA GLU A 120 -14.30 -12.13 27.90
C GLU A 120 -13.32 -12.48 26.78
N LEU A 121 -13.44 -11.72 25.70
CA LEU A 121 -12.62 -11.74 24.51
C LEU A 121 -12.07 -10.33 24.29
N GLU A 122 -10.78 -10.17 24.56
CA GLU A 122 -10.07 -8.92 24.38
C GLU A 122 -9.35 -8.90 23.02
N LEU A 123 -9.29 -7.70 22.45
CA LEU A 123 -8.51 -7.40 21.26
C LEU A 123 -7.44 -6.38 21.65
N ASP A 124 -6.20 -6.60 21.22
CA ASP A 124 -5.12 -5.62 21.44
C ASP A 124 -5.11 -4.52 20.36
N ASP A 125 -4.14 -3.59 20.41
CA ASP A 125 -3.98 -2.52 19.42
C ASP A 125 -3.73 -3.03 17.98
N SER A 126 -3.31 -4.29 17.85
CA SER A 126 -3.07 -4.98 16.59
C SER A 126 -4.19 -5.97 16.23
N TYR A 127 -5.32 -5.95 16.94
CA TYR A 127 -6.44 -6.89 16.81
C TYR A 127 -6.06 -8.36 17.03
N ASN A 128 -5.00 -8.63 17.80
CA ASN A 128 -4.75 -9.98 18.27
C ASN A 128 -5.76 -10.32 19.37
N LEU A 129 -6.33 -11.51 19.25
CA LEU A 129 -7.37 -12.02 20.13
C LEU A 129 -6.77 -12.68 21.37
N THR A 130 -7.28 -12.31 22.54
CA THR A 130 -6.98 -12.94 23.83
C THR A 130 -8.29 -13.33 24.50
N VAL A 131 -8.41 -14.59 24.92
CA VAL A 131 -9.56 -15.08 25.68
C VAL A 131 -9.22 -15.09 27.15
N LEU A 132 -10.15 -14.65 28.00
CA LEU A 132 -10.01 -14.70 29.45
C LEU A 132 -10.89 -15.82 30.02
N GLU A 133 -10.34 -16.59 30.96
CA GLU A 133 -11.03 -17.61 31.76
C GLU A 133 -10.97 -17.13 33.22
N ASP A 134 -12.12 -16.84 33.84
CA ASP A 134 -12.22 -16.25 35.18
C ASP A 134 -11.38 -14.94 35.35
N GLY A 135 -11.35 -14.10 34.31
CA GLY A 135 -10.57 -12.86 34.29
C GLY A 135 -9.05 -13.05 34.13
N VAL A 136 -8.59 -14.27 33.86
CA VAL A 136 -7.18 -14.57 33.60
C VAL A 136 -6.96 -14.79 32.10
N PRO A 137 -6.07 -14.01 31.45
CA PRO A 137 -5.71 -14.23 30.05
C PRO A 137 -5.17 -15.64 29.82
N LYS A 138 -5.78 -16.37 28.89
CA LYS A 138 -5.37 -17.71 28.50
C LYS A 138 -4.29 -17.63 27.41
N PRO A 139 -3.03 -17.95 27.69
CA PRO A 139 -1.93 -17.76 26.74
C PRO A 139 -1.94 -18.77 25.58
N VAL A 140 -2.62 -19.91 25.75
CA VAL A 140 -2.71 -20.97 24.73
C VAL A 140 -4.17 -21.40 24.62
N ILE A 141 -4.77 -21.07 23.48
CA ILE A 141 -6.09 -21.56 23.07
C ILE A 141 -5.92 -22.82 22.21
N SER A 142 -6.81 -23.80 22.39
CA SER A 142 -6.86 -24.96 21.48
C SER A 142 -7.39 -24.56 20.10
N GLY A 143 -7.14 -25.37 19.08
CA GLY A 143 -7.63 -25.08 17.71
C GLY A 143 -9.15 -24.87 17.66
N GLY A 144 -9.92 -25.76 18.29
CA GLY A 144 -11.38 -25.60 18.36
C GLY A 144 -11.85 -24.39 19.17
N GLU A 145 -11.09 -23.95 20.17
CA GLU A 145 -11.40 -22.69 20.89
C GLU A 145 -11.09 -21.46 20.04
N GLN A 146 -10.01 -21.51 19.26
CA GLN A 146 -9.66 -20.47 18.31
C GLN A 146 -10.74 -20.33 17.23
N ASP A 147 -11.30 -21.44 16.75
CA ASP A 147 -12.38 -21.42 15.76
C ASP A 147 -13.68 -20.82 16.34
N VAL A 148 -14.05 -21.15 17.58
CA VAL A 148 -15.19 -20.52 18.27
C VAL A 148 -14.95 -19.02 18.43
N ALA A 149 -13.77 -18.61 18.90
CA ALA A 149 -13.45 -17.20 19.10
C ALA A 149 -13.46 -16.42 17.77
N ASN A 150 -12.95 -17.01 16.69
CA ASN A 150 -13.02 -16.45 15.34
C ASN A 150 -14.45 -16.32 14.83
N LEU A 151 -15.32 -17.32 15.11
CA LEU A 151 -16.74 -17.25 14.77
C LEU A 151 -17.43 -16.10 15.52
N CYS A 152 -17.20 -15.98 16.84
CA CYS A 152 -17.73 -14.88 17.66
C CYS A 152 -17.32 -13.52 17.09
N LEU A 153 -16.05 -13.37 16.73
CA LEU A 153 -15.52 -12.13 16.16
C LEU A 153 -16.17 -11.82 14.80
N ARG A 154 -16.37 -12.81 13.94
CA ARG A 154 -17.07 -12.63 12.64
C ARG A 154 -18.52 -12.21 12.83
N LEU A 155 -19.22 -12.80 13.80
CA LEU A 155 -20.60 -12.43 14.14
C LEU A 155 -20.65 -10.99 14.69
N ALA A 156 -19.74 -10.63 15.60
CA ALA A 156 -19.63 -9.27 16.15
C ALA A 156 -19.40 -8.23 15.06
N ILE A 157 -18.44 -8.46 14.15
CA ILE A 157 -18.16 -7.57 13.03
C ILE A 157 -19.39 -7.44 12.12
N SER A 158 -20.05 -8.57 11.81
CA SER A 158 -21.25 -8.57 10.98
C SER A 158 -22.35 -7.75 11.64
N GLN A 159 -22.59 -7.91 12.94
CA GLN A 159 -23.58 -7.12 13.66
C GLN A 159 -23.26 -5.61 13.64
N MET A 160 -22.01 -5.23 13.94
CA MET A 160 -21.59 -3.81 13.91
C MET A 160 -21.76 -3.16 12.53
N ILE A 161 -21.48 -3.90 11.46
CA ILE A 161 -21.67 -3.40 10.09
C ILE A 161 -23.16 -3.15 9.80
N ALA A 162 -24.06 -4.05 10.22
CA ALA A 162 -25.51 -3.87 10.04
C ALA A 162 -26.02 -2.61 10.73
N GLU A 163 -25.69 -2.49 12.02
CA GLU A 163 -26.18 -1.42 12.88
C GLU A 163 -25.75 -0.05 12.33
N ARG A 164 -24.50 0.07 11.86
CA ARG A 164 -23.96 1.31 11.28
C ARG A 164 -24.48 1.61 9.87
N ALA A 165 -24.76 0.58 9.07
CA ALA A 165 -25.36 0.75 7.75
C ALA A 165 -26.85 1.18 7.85
N GLY A 166 -27.46 1.07 9.03
CA GLY A 166 -28.88 1.34 9.22
C GLY A 166 -29.77 0.35 8.46
N GLN A 167 -29.23 -0.82 8.11
CA GLN A 167 -29.95 -1.91 7.45
C GLN A 167 -29.93 -3.13 8.35
N SER A 168 -31.07 -3.81 8.49
CA SER A 168 -31.08 -5.16 9.04
C SER A 168 -30.28 -6.07 8.10
N PHE A 169 -29.36 -6.87 8.64
CA PHE A 169 -28.82 -7.97 7.85
C PHE A 169 -29.95 -8.95 7.58
N SER A 170 -30.36 -9.08 6.32
CA SER A 170 -31.37 -10.06 5.95
C SER A 170 -30.78 -11.46 5.81
N LEU A 171 -29.46 -11.60 5.65
CA LEU A 171 -28.82 -12.87 5.29
C LEU A 171 -27.45 -13.04 5.93
N LEU A 172 -27.26 -14.15 6.65
CA LEU A 172 -25.99 -14.67 7.13
C LEU A 172 -25.72 -16.03 6.47
N ILE A 173 -24.53 -16.23 5.89
CA ILE A 173 -24.12 -17.52 5.32
C ILE A 173 -22.86 -17.99 6.05
N LEU A 174 -22.91 -19.21 6.58
CA LEU A 174 -21.81 -19.84 7.32
C LEU A 174 -21.42 -21.14 6.62
N ASP A 175 -20.15 -21.26 6.26
CA ASP A 175 -19.60 -22.41 5.55
C ASP A 175 -18.61 -23.17 6.43
N GLU A 176 -18.91 -24.45 6.66
CA GLU A 176 -18.11 -25.42 7.42
C GLU A 176 -17.61 -24.93 8.79
N VAL A 177 -18.46 -24.17 9.49
CA VAL A 177 -18.12 -23.58 10.80
C VAL A 177 -18.06 -24.58 11.95
N PHE A 178 -18.43 -25.85 11.73
CA PHE A 178 -18.45 -26.90 12.76
C PHE A 178 -17.29 -27.90 12.68
N GLY A 179 -16.45 -27.84 11.64
CA GLY A 179 -15.52 -28.92 11.30
C GLY A 179 -14.54 -29.31 12.43
N SER A 180 -14.22 -28.37 13.33
CA SER A 180 -13.30 -28.57 14.46
C SER A 180 -13.99 -28.58 15.84
N LEU A 181 -15.32 -28.49 15.87
CA LEU A 181 -16.09 -28.40 17.11
C LEU A 181 -16.53 -29.78 17.61
N ASP A 182 -16.49 -29.95 18.93
CA ASP A 182 -17.10 -31.10 19.61
C ASP A 182 -18.64 -30.99 19.61
N GLU A 183 -19.31 -32.10 19.95
CA GLU A 183 -20.77 -32.19 19.90
C GLU A 183 -21.48 -31.11 20.73
N SER A 184 -20.99 -30.85 21.95
CA SER A 184 -21.55 -29.79 22.82
C SER A 184 -21.44 -28.42 22.16
N ARG A 185 -20.26 -28.05 21.65
CA ARG A 185 -20.05 -26.76 21.01
C ARG A 185 -20.85 -26.61 19.73
N ARG A 186 -21.05 -27.69 18.95
CA ARG A 186 -21.93 -27.67 17.77
C ARG A 186 -23.34 -27.31 18.15
N GLN A 187 -23.88 -27.94 19.20
CA GLN A 187 -25.21 -27.65 19.69
C GLN A 187 -25.34 -26.20 20.16
N ASN A 188 -24.37 -25.70 20.92
CA ASN A 188 -24.35 -24.31 21.39
C ASN A 188 -24.33 -23.31 20.22
N VAL A 189 -23.58 -23.60 19.14
CA VAL A 189 -23.58 -22.77 17.92
C VAL A 189 -24.94 -22.76 17.25
N VAL A 190 -25.61 -23.90 17.15
CA VAL A 190 -26.96 -23.96 16.55
C VAL A 190 -27.97 -23.18 17.39
N GLU A 191 -27.90 -23.26 18.71
CA GLU A 191 -28.76 -22.50 19.64
C GLU A 191 -28.51 -21.00 19.54
N LEU A 192 -27.25 -20.57 19.52
CA LEU A 192 -26.89 -19.17 19.29
C LEU A 192 -27.46 -18.66 17.96
N LEU A 193 -27.28 -19.42 16.87
CA LEU A 193 -27.77 -19.01 15.54
C LEU A 193 -29.29 -18.88 15.50
N ARG A 194 -30.02 -19.72 16.25
CA ARG A 194 -31.46 -19.57 16.45
C ARG A 194 -31.81 -18.30 17.24
N GLY A 195 -31.07 -18.01 18.31
CA GLY A 195 -31.21 -16.76 19.08
C GLY A 195 -30.88 -15.50 18.27
N LEU A 196 -30.04 -15.65 17.24
CA LEU A 196 -29.74 -14.61 16.27
C LEU A 196 -30.85 -14.39 15.21
N GLY A 197 -31.87 -15.24 15.14
CA GLY A 197 -32.99 -15.11 14.20
C GLY A 197 -33.79 -13.81 14.34
N ASP A 198 -33.80 -13.20 15.53
CA ASP A 198 -34.41 -11.88 15.75
C ASP A 198 -33.61 -10.73 15.10
N ARG A 199 -32.33 -10.99 14.79
CA ARG A 199 -31.37 -10.00 14.24
C ARG A 199 -31.05 -10.23 12.78
N PHE A 200 -31.04 -11.49 12.34
CA PHE A 200 -30.83 -11.90 10.96
C PHE A 200 -32.08 -12.58 10.42
N GLU A 201 -32.69 -12.01 9.36
CA GLU A 201 -33.94 -12.58 8.79
C GLU A 201 -33.74 -14.00 8.23
N GLN A 202 -32.53 -14.32 7.77
CA GLN A 202 -32.18 -15.63 7.23
C GLN A 202 -30.75 -16.02 7.58
N VAL A 203 -30.59 -17.24 8.12
CA VAL A 203 -29.28 -17.86 8.32
C VAL A 203 -29.18 -19.11 7.44
N ILE A 204 -28.15 -19.19 6.60
CA ILE A 204 -27.83 -20.34 5.77
C ILE A 204 -26.56 -20.99 6.32
N LEU A 205 -26.66 -22.28 6.56
CA LEU A 205 -25.58 -23.08 7.12
C LEU A 205 -25.18 -24.16 6.09
N ILE A 206 -23.90 -24.20 5.73
CA ILE A 206 -23.33 -25.22 4.86
C ILE A 206 -22.43 -26.08 5.73
N THR A 207 -22.75 -27.36 5.86
CA THR A 207 -21.91 -28.30 6.60
C THR A 207 -22.15 -29.74 6.15
N HIS A 208 -21.09 -30.55 6.25
CA HIS A 208 -21.16 -32.01 6.14
C HIS A 208 -21.49 -32.71 7.47
N VAL A 209 -21.67 -31.96 8.57
CA VAL A 209 -21.98 -32.52 9.88
C VAL A 209 -23.47 -32.87 9.98
N GLU A 210 -23.76 -34.14 10.14
CA GLU A 210 -25.13 -34.68 10.17
C GLU A 210 -25.87 -34.36 11.48
N GLN A 211 -25.13 -34.30 12.60
CA GLN A 211 -25.69 -34.16 13.95
C GLN A 211 -26.45 -32.84 14.16
N VAL A 212 -26.10 -31.78 13.42
CA VAL A 212 -26.76 -30.47 13.59
C VAL A 212 -28.14 -30.39 12.93
N ARG A 213 -28.54 -31.39 12.12
CA ARG A 213 -29.78 -31.36 11.32
C ARG A 213 -31.05 -31.21 12.14
N GLU A 214 -31.12 -31.85 13.31
CA GLU A 214 -32.28 -31.77 14.21
C GLU A 214 -32.49 -30.35 14.77
N GLY A 215 -31.42 -29.57 14.81
CA GLY A 215 -31.41 -28.19 15.29
C GLY A 215 -31.66 -27.13 14.21
N LEU A 216 -32.04 -27.50 12.99
CA LEU A 216 -32.29 -26.55 11.89
C LEU A 216 -33.76 -26.56 11.49
N ASP A 217 -34.24 -25.47 10.87
CA ASP A 217 -35.65 -25.37 10.46
C ASP A 217 -35.91 -26.07 9.12
N ARG A 218 -34.96 -25.97 8.18
CA ARG A 218 -35.03 -26.58 6.85
C ARG A 218 -33.68 -27.16 6.48
N VAL A 219 -33.68 -28.37 5.92
CA VAL A 219 -32.46 -29.05 5.49
C VAL A 219 -32.52 -29.27 3.97
N ILE A 220 -31.50 -28.75 3.28
CA ILE A 220 -31.25 -29.03 1.87
C ILE A 220 -30.08 -30.02 1.82
N SER A 221 -30.33 -31.25 1.38
CA SER A 221 -29.30 -32.26 1.22
C SER A 221 -28.76 -32.25 -0.20
N VAL A 222 -27.44 -32.31 -0.34
CA VAL A 222 -26.77 -32.40 -1.64
C VAL A 222 -25.96 -33.68 -1.65
N ARG A 223 -26.23 -34.56 -2.63
CA ARG A 223 -25.51 -35.82 -2.82
C ARG A 223 -24.99 -35.92 -4.24
N TYR A 224 -23.81 -36.51 -4.41
CA TYR A 224 -23.28 -36.82 -5.74
C TYR A 224 -23.84 -38.16 -6.20
N ASP A 225 -24.42 -38.20 -7.40
CA ASP A 225 -24.88 -39.44 -8.04
C ASP A 225 -23.79 -39.94 -9.00
N GLU A 226 -23.20 -41.08 -8.65
CA GLU A 226 -22.12 -41.70 -9.42
C GLU A 226 -22.58 -42.25 -10.78
N GLU A 227 -23.86 -42.59 -10.95
CA GLU A 227 -24.38 -43.14 -12.20
C GLU A 227 -24.59 -42.05 -13.25
N THR A 228 -25.12 -40.90 -12.83
CA THR A 228 -25.38 -39.76 -13.72
C THR A 228 -24.24 -38.76 -13.76
N GLY A 229 -23.27 -38.84 -12.83
CA GLY A 229 -22.17 -37.89 -12.68
C GLY A 229 -22.61 -36.50 -12.26
N CYS A 230 -23.81 -36.37 -11.68
CA CYS A 230 -24.45 -35.09 -11.34
C CYS A 230 -24.71 -34.96 -9.84
N SER A 231 -24.76 -33.73 -9.33
CA SER A 231 -25.23 -33.48 -7.96
C SER A 231 -26.75 -33.47 -7.92
N VAL A 232 -27.34 -34.26 -7.03
CA VAL A 232 -28.77 -34.34 -6.78
C VAL A 232 -29.09 -33.60 -5.48
N VAL A 233 -30.11 -32.75 -5.51
CA VAL A 233 -30.54 -31.94 -4.37
C VAL A 233 -31.88 -32.46 -3.85
N GLY A 234 -31.94 -32.76 -2.55
CA GLY A 234 -33.17 -33.10 -1.82
C GLY A 234 -33.51 -32.02 -0.79
N GLN A 235 -34.78 -31.92 -0.42
CA GLN A 235 -35.21 -31.02 0.66
C GLN A 235 -36.09 -31.79 1.64
N THR A 236 -35.81 -31.60 2.93
CA THR A 236 -36.58 -32.21 4.02
C THR A 236 -36.95 -31.10 5.02
N GLU A 237 -38.21 -31.10 5.49
CA GLU A 237 -38.62 -30.28 6.63
C GLU A 237 -38.12 -30.94 7.93
N ALA A 238 -37.54 -30.16 8.84
CA ALA A 238 -37.03 -30.70 10.09
C ALA A 238 -38.17 -31.28 10.95
N GLY A 239 -38.06 -32.56 11.32
CA GLY A 239 -39.06 -33.29 12.11
C GLY A 239 -39.93 -34.30 11.32
N ALA A 240 -39.73 -34.46 10.01
CA ALA A 240 -40.36 -35.56 9.26
C ALA A 240 -39.74 -36.91 9.67
N PRO A 241 -40.55 -37.96 9.96
CA PRO A 241 -40.03 -39.27 10.36
C PRO A 241 -39.14 -39.87 9.25
N GLU A 242 -38.09 -40.60 9.65
CA GLU A 242 -37.12 -41.27 8.75
C GLU A 242 -37.78 -42.09 7.60
N GLY A 243 -39.05 -42.49 7.76
CA GLY A 243 -39.83 -43.20 6.76
C GLY A 243 -40.25 -42.39 5.52
N GLU A 244 -40.26 -41.06 5.57
CA GLU A 244 -40.57 -40.22 4.39
C GLU A 244 -39.34 -39.97 3.49
N LEU A 245 -38.12 -40.18 4.00
CA LEU A 245 -36.87 -40.04 3.24
C LEU A 245 -36.75 -41.01 2.06
N LEU A 246 -37.30 -42.22 2.19
CA LEU A 246 -37.30 -43.19 1.09
C LEU A 246 -38.45 -42.95 0.09
N ALA A 247 -39.52 -42.31 0.52
CA ALA A 247 -40.69 -42.04 -0.33
C ALA A 247 -40.45 -40.86 -1.29
N SER A 248 -39.73 -39.82 -0.85
CA SER A 248 -39.42 -38.65 -1.69
C SER A 248 -38.30 -38.91 -2.70
N LEU A 249 -37.40 -39.86 -2.43
CA LEU A 249 -36.30 -40.25 -3.33
C LEU A 249 -36.69 -41.32 -4.36
N GLY A 250 -37.86 -41.96 -4.23
CA GLY A 250 -38.37 -43.00 -5.13
C GLY A 250 -39.48 -42.55 -6.08
N ALA A 251 -39.88 -41.28 -6.03
CA ALA A 251 -41.00 -40.74 -6.81
C ALA A 251 -40.65 -39.40 -7.48
N ALA A 252 -39.67 -39.41 -8.39
CA ALA A 252 -39.56 -38.50 -9.52
C ALA A 252 -38.60 -39.06 -10.57
#